data_AF-A0A257H7W8-F1
#
_entry.id   AF-A0A257H7W8-F1
#
_cell.length_a   1.000
_cell.length_b   1.000
_cell.length_c   1.000
_cell.angle_alpha   90.00
_cell.angle_beta   90.00
_cell.angle_gamma   90.00
#
_symmetry.space_group_name_H-M   'P 1'
#
loop_
_entity.id
_entity.type
_entity.pdbx_description
1 polymer ?
#
loop_
_entity_poly.entity_id
_entity_poly.type
_entity_poly.pdbx_seq_one_letter_code
_entity_poly.pdbx_strand_id
1 'polypeptide(L)'
;MPQDAKVLNFCEYMETVQTLKHALSASGIGCVSLVGSDSPKKRMAAVDAFQQQPEVKVFIGTTMAAGVGITLTAANYVFFASLPWTPALKRQAEDRAYRSGQTRDVFVIIPLVAGTIDEQIFALLDSKREIEVAIIESNRTAVS
;
A
#
# COMPACT_ATOMS: atom_id res chain seq x y z
N MET A 1 9.05 10.55 -9.23
CA MET A 1 9.10 9.09 -9.45
C MET A 1 9.47 8.84 -10.90
N PRO A 2 10.15 7.72 -11.22
CA PRO A 2 10.42 7.30 -12.60
C PRO A 2 9.14 7.19 -13.44
N GLN A 3 9.23 7.40 -14.75
CA GLN A 3 8.06 7.43 -15.65
C GLN A 3 7.37 6.06 -15.80
N ASP A 4 8.09 4.97 -15.56
CA ASP A 4 7.59 3.60 -15.59
C ASP A 4 6.99 3.15 -14.25
N ALA A 5 7.18 3.93 -13.18
CA ALA A 5 6.74 3.57 -11.84
C ALA A 5 5.22 3.37 -11.74
N LYS A 6 4.80 2.42 -10.91
CA LYS A 6 3.40 2.20 -10.55
C LYS A 6 3.22 2.25 -9.04
N VAL A 7 2.08 2.77 -8.62
CA VAL A 7 1.80 3.16 -7.25
C VAL A 7 0.60 2.39 -6.71
N LEU A 8 0.74 1.83 -5.52
CA LEU A 8 -0.39 1.43 -4.67
C LEU A 8 -0.71 2.59 -3.72
N ASN A 9 -1.97 2.97 -3.62
CA ASN A 9 -2.43 3.95 -2.65
C ASN A 9 -3.51 3.33 -1.78
N PHE A 10 -3.21 3.14 -0.50
CA PHE A 10 -4.12 2.59 0.49
C PHE A 10 -4.78 3.68 1.32
N CYS A 11 -6.08 3.54 1.53
CA CYS A 11 -6.87 4.44 2.38
C CYS A 11 -7.98 3.66 3.11
N GLU A 12 -8.64 4.29 4.08
CA GLU A 12 -9.74 3.64 4.82
C GLU A 12 -11.14 4.10 4.37
N TYR A 13 -11.25 5.27 3.74
CA TYR A 13 -12.53 5.92 3.45
C TYR A 13 -12.87 5.95 1.96
N MET A 14 -14.13 5.63 1.63
CA MET A 14 -14.63 5.67 0.25
C MET A 14 -14.59 7.08 -0.36
N GLU A 15 -14.76 8.11 0.45
CA GLU A 15 -14.64 9.51 0.03
C GLU A 15 -13.22 9.81 -0.45
N THR A 16 -12.20 9.32 0.26
CA THR A 16 -10.79 9.41 -0.16
C THR A 16 -10.57 8.70 -1.49
N VAL A 17 -11.16 7.51 -1.69
CA VAL A 17 -11.09 6.80 -2.98
C VAL A 17 -11.64 7.65 -4.12
N GLN A 18 -12.82 8.25 -3.96
CA GLN A 18 -13.41 9.09 -5.02
C GLN A 18 -12.60 10.36 -5.27
N THR A 19 -12.12 11.01 -4.21
CA THR A 19 -11.30 12.22 -4.29
C THR A 19 -10.01 11.94 -5.06
N LEU A 20 -9.32 10.85 -4.74
CA LEU A 20 -8.11 10.43 -5.44
C LEU A 20 -8.39 10.13 -6.92
N LYS A 21 -9.47 9.42 -7.23
CA LYS A 21 -9.85 9.13 -8.62
C LYS A 21 -10.08 10.40 -9.42
N HIS A 22 -10.82 11.37 -8.87
CA HIS A 22 -11.07 12.64 -9.55
C HIS A 22 -9.78 13.43 -9.76
N ALA A 23 -8.94 13.56 -8.73
CA ALA A 23 -7.67 14.29 -8.82
C ALA A 23 -6.71 13.67 -9.85
N LEU A 24 -6.61 12.34 -9.88
CA LEU A 24 -5.76 11.62 -10.84
C LEU A 24 -6.30 11.76 -12.27
N SER A 25 -7.61 11.63 -12.45
CA SER A 25 -8.25 11.83 -13.75
C SER A 25 -8.06 13.25 -14.29
N ALA A 26 -8.20 14.27 -13.43
CA ALA A 26 -7.98 15.66 -13.81
C ALA A 26 -6.52 15.93 -14.21
N SER A 27 -5.59 15.14 -13.67
CA SER A 27 -4.15 15.19 -14.00
C SER A 27 -3.77 14.29 -15.19
N GLY A 28 -4.74 13.62 -15.83
CA GLY A 28 -4.48 12.69 -16.93
C GLY A 28 -3.79 11.38 -16.52
N ILE A 29 -3.85 11.01 -15.24
CA ILE A 29 -3.20 9.82 -14.70
C ILE A 29 -4.22 8.67 -14.62
N GLY A 30 -3.95 7.58 -15.35
CA GLY A 30 -4.79 6.39 -15.32
C GLY A 30 -4.74 5.69 -13.96
N CYS A 31 -5.92 5.38 -13.42
CA CYS A 31 -6.05 4.68 -12.14
C CYS A 31 -7.19 3.68 -12.13
N VAL A 32 -7.08 2.70 -11.24
CA VAL A 32 -8.15 1.76 -10.89
C VAL A 32 -8.34 1.73 -9.39
N SER A 33 -9.53 1.30 -8.94
CA SER A 33 -9.86 1.20 -7.52
C SER A 33 -10.42 -0.16 -7.18
N LEU A 34 -10.09 -0.67 -5.98
CA LEU A 34 -10.68 -1.86 -5.41
C LEU A 34 -11.19 -1.57 -4.00
N VAL A 35 -12.50 -1.70 -3.83
CA VAL A 35 -13.20 -1.44 -2.56
C VAL A 35 -14.02 -2.65 -2.12
N GLY A 36 -14.38 -2.70 -0.83
CA GLY A 36 -15.02 -3.88 -0.23
C GLY A 36 -16.32 -4.32 -0.91
N SER A 37 -17.09 -3.36 -1.44
CA SER A 37 -18.35 -3.62 -2.16
C SER A 37 -18.18 -4.12 -3.59
N ASP A 38 -16.96 -4.19 -4.13
CA ASP A 38 -16.73 -4.62 -5.51
C ASP A 38 -16.96 -6.13 -5.67
N SER A 39 -17.65 -6.51 -6.74
CA SER A 39 -17.87 -7.92 -7.10
C SER A 39 -16.53 -8.60 -7.46
N PRO A 40 -16.41 -9.93 -7.29
CA PRO A 40 -15.19 -10.66 -7.64
C PRO A 40 -14.69 -10.39 -9.07
N LYS A 41 -15.62 -10.27 -10.03
CA LYS A 41 -15.31 -9.95 -11.43
C LYS A 41 -14.68 -8.56 -11.57
N LYS A 42 -15.24 -7.55 -10.89
CA LYS A 42 -14.72 -6.18 -10.94
C LYS A 42 -13.35 -6.08 -10.26
N ARG A 43 -13.17 -6.80 -9.16
CA ARG A 43 -11.87 -6.90 -8.46
C ARG A 43 -10.79 -7.45 -9.39
N MET A 44 -11.06 -8.57 -10.05
CA MET A 44 -10.09 -9.18 -10.98
C MET A 44 -9.76 -8.25 -12.15
N ALA A 45 -10.78 -7.63 -12.76
CA ALA A 45 -10.56 -6.68 -13.85
C ALA A 45 -9.68 -5.49 -13.44
N ALA A 46 -9.83 -4.97 -12.22
CA ALA A 46 -8.97 -3.89 -11.70
C ALA A 46 -7.53 -4.36 -11.48
N VAL A 47 -7.34 -5.57 -10.93
CA VAL A 47 -6.01 -6.17 -10.74
C VAL A 47 -5.32 -6.40 -12.08
N ASP A 48 -6.02 -6.98 -13.05
CA ASP A 48 -5.49 -7.26 -14.39
C ASP A 48 -5.11 -5.98 -15.12
N ALA A 49 -5.99 -4.97 -15.10
CA ALA A 49 -5.70 -3.66 -15.68
C ALA A 49 -4.44 -3.05 -15.03
N PHE A 50 -4.36 -3.02 -13.69
CA PHE A 50 -3.18 -2.47 -13.03
C PHE A 50 -1.89 -3.25 -13.34
N GLN A 51 -1.94 -4.56 -13.47
CA GLN A 51 -0.76 -5.38 -13.75
C GLN A 51 -0.31 -5.27 -15.21
N GLN A 52 -1.25 -5.24 -16.16
CA GLN A 52 -0.96 -5.42 -17.59
C GLN A 52 -0.92 -4.11 -18.39
N GLN A 53 -1.69 -3.10 -17.99
CA GLN A 53 -1.86 -1.87 -18.76
C GLN A 53 -0.84 -0.80 -18.32
N PRO A 54 0.10 -0.37 -19.18
CA PRO A 54 1.12 0.64 -18.82
C PRO A 54 0.54 2.02 -18.46
N GLU A 55 -0.63 2.36 -19.00
CA GLU A 55 -1.38 3.59 -18.77
C GLU A 55 -2.04 3.65 -17.39
N VAL A 56 -2.31 2.50 -16.77
CA VAL A 56 -2.85 2.42 -15.41
C VAL A 56 -1.68 2.48 -14.42
N LYS A 57 -1.41 3.68 -13.92
CA LYS A 57 -0.28 3.98 -13.04
C LYS A 57 -0.58 3.84 -11.56
N VAL A 58 -1.84 3.99 -11.16
CA VAL A 58 -2.23 4.01 -9.75
C VAL A 58 -3.32 2.97 -9.45
N PHE A 59 -3.08 2.17 -8.43
CA PHE A 59 -4.09 1.29 -7.83
C PHE A 59 -4.53 1.88 -6.49
N ILE A 60 -5.81 2.16 -6.32
CA ILE A 60 -6.37 2.70 -5.09
C ILE A 60 -7.11 1.56 -4.36
N GLY A 61 -6.64 1.19 -3.18
CA GLY A 61 -7.24 0.13 -2.38
C GLY A 61 -7.75 0.64 -1.05
N THR A 62 -8.90 0.15 -0.59
CA THR A 62 -9.19 0.21 0.84
C THR A 62 -8.45 -0.92 1.56
N THR A 63 -7.84 -0.67 2.72
CA THR A 63 -6.99 -1.68 3.40
C THR A 63 -7.76 -2.97 3.68
N MET A 64 -9.03 -2.88 4.07
CA MET A 64 -9.93 -4.03 4.25
C MET A 64 -10.18 -4.84 2.96
N ALA A 65 -10.25 -4.17 1.81
CA ALA A 65 -10.46 -4.83 0.52
C ALA A 65 -9.15 -5.33 -0.12
N ALA A 66 -8.02 -4.78 0.30
CA ALA A 66 -6.68 -5.22 -0.10
C ALA A 66 -6.20 -6.47 0.68
N GLY A 67 -6.81 -6.77 1.84
CA GLY A 67 -6.54 -7.98 2.62
C GLY A 67 -6.90 -9.30 1.91
N VAL A 68 -7.63 -9.24 0.79
CA VAL A 68 -8.16 -10.41 0.07
C VAL A 68 -7.15 -10.92 -0.97
N GLY A 69 -6.04 -11.52 -0.56
CA GLY A 69 -5.16 -12.38 -1.40
C GLY A 69 -4.69 -11.90 -2.80
N ILE A 70 -4.83 -10.63 -3.18
CA ILE A 70 -4.47 -10.13 -4.52
C ILE A 70 -2.96 -9.91 -4.68
N THR A 71 -2.46 -10.06 -5.91
CA THR A 71 -1.05 -9.86 -6.28
C THR A 71 -0.91 -8.56 -7.06
N LEU A 72 -0.06 -7.63 -6.60
CA LEU A 72 0.10 -6.29 -7.20
C LEU A 72 1.58 -5.98 -7.47
N THR A 73 2.30 -6.96 -8.01
CA THR A 73 3.75 -6.94 -8.29
C THR A 73 4.20 -5.91 -9.32
N ALA A 74 3.30 -5.35 -10.14
CA ALA A 74 3.68 -4.25 -11.03
C ALA A 74 4.04 -2.96 -10.28
N ALA A 75 3.65 -2.84 -9.00
CA ALA A 75 3.96 -1.68 -8.18
C ALA A 75 5.35 -1.75 -7.55
N ASN A 76 6.00 -0.59 -7.45
CA ASN A 76 7.24 -0.40 -6.71
C ASN A 76 7.15 0.78 -5.70
N TYR A 77 5.99 1.43 -5.63
CA TYR A 77 5.69 2.46 -4.63
C TYR A 77 4.39 2.11 -3.91
N VAL A 78 4.40 2.26 -2.59
CA VAL A 78 3.23 2.07 -1.72
C VAL A 78 3.02 3.36 -0.93
N PHE A 79 1.86 3.97 -1.11
CA PHE A 79 1.40 5.14 -0.37
C PHE A 79 0.27 4.74 0.57
N PHE A 80 0.31 5.26 1.79
CA PHE A 80 -0.82 5.19 2.71
C PHE A 80 -1.43 6.57 2.84
N ALA A 81 -2.48 6.89 2.09
CA ALA A 81 -3.21 8.16 2.25
C ALA A 81 -3.89 8.26 3.63
N SER A 82 -4.12 7.13 4.28
CA SER A 82 -4.43 7.04 5.70
C SER A 82 -3.79 5.77 6.26
N LEU A 83 -3.17 5.86 7.44
CA LEU A 83 -2.57 4.70 8.09
C LEU A 83 -3.65 3.77 8.64
N PRO A 84 -3.52 2.44 8.45
CA PRO A 84 -4.39 1.51 9.15
C PRO A 84 -4.08 1.52 10.65
N TRP A 85 -5.11 1.39 11.46
CA TRP A 85 -5.03 1.36 12.93
C TRP A 85 -4.23 0.18 13.47
N THR A 86 -3.98 -0.85 12.65
CA THR A 86 -3.26 -2.05 13.07
C THR A 86 -1.97 -2.26 12.25
N PRO A 87 -0.82 -2.49 12.91
CA PRO A 87 0.45 -2.75 12.23
C PRO A 87 0.42 -3.97 11.30
N ALA A 88 -0.40 -4.98 11.63
CA ALA A 88 -0.56 -6.18 10.82
C ALA A 88 -1.16 -5.87 9.43
N LEU A 89 -2.15 -4.98 9.35
CA LEU A 89 -2.74 -4.56 8.09
C LEU A 89 -1.74 -3.77 7.23
N LYS A 90 -0.90 -2.94 7.85
CA LYS A 90 0.19 -2.25 7.15
C LYS A 90 1.17 -3.23 6.54
N ARG A 91 1.70 -4.18 7.33
CA ARG A 91 2.61 -5.23 6.82
C ARG A 91 1.97 -6.00 5.67
N GLN A 92 0.71 -6.40 5.83
CA GLN A 92 -0.02 -7.12 4.79
C GLN A 92 -0.17 -6.33 3.49
N ALA A 93 -0.34 -5.01 3.58
CA ALA A 93 -0.42 -4.12 2.44
C ALA A 93 0.94 -3.93 1.75
N GLU A 94 2.02 -3.84 2.52
CA GLU A 94 3.41 -3.82 2.01
C GLU A 94 3.75 -5.12 1.26
N ASP A 95 3.37 -6.27 1.81
CA ASP A 95 3.56 -7.60 1.20
C ASP A 95 2.86 -7.73 -0.18
N ARG A 96 1.93 -6.84 -0.53
CA ARG A 96 1.28 -6.86 -1.86
C ARG A 96 2.19 -6.34 -2.97
N ALA A 97 3.07 -5.41 -2.64
CA ALA A 97 4.11 -4.92 -3.53
C ALA A 97 5.41 -5.74 -3.38
N TYR A 98 5.70 -6.17 -2.14
CA TYR A 98 6.86 -6.98 -1.80
C TYR A 98 6.54 -8.48 -1.86
N ARG A 99 6.59 -9.07 -3.07
CA ARG A 99 6.45 -10.53 -3.26
C ARG A 99 7.73 -11.13 -3.82
N SER A 100 8.03 -12.37 -3.43
CA SER A 100 9.22 -13.11 -3.88
C SER A 100 9.27 -13.15 -5.42
N GLY A 101 10.34 -12.60 -6.00
CA GLY A 101 10.51 -12.38 -7.45
C GLY A 101 10.54 -10.91 -7.88
N GLN A 102 10.20 -9.96 -6.99
CA GLN A 102 10.37 -8.53 -7.25
C GLN A 102 11.86 -8.15 -7.22
N THR A 103 12.37 -7.58 -8.31
CA THR A 103 13.79 -7.16 -8.44
C THR A 103 14.01 -5.67 -8.20
N ARG A 104 12.93 -4.91 -8.05
CA ARG A 104 12.93 -3.46 -7.84
C ARG A 104 12.76 -3.14 -6.36
N ASP A 105 13.47 -2.11 -5.90
CA ASP A 105 13.23 -1.54 -4.57
C ASP A 105 11.77 -1.09 -4.43
N VAL A 106 11.15 -1.46 -3.31
CA VAL A 106 9.79 -1.06 -2.95
C VAL A 106 9.87 0.07 -1.93
N PHE A 107 9.32 1.23 -2.30
CA PHE A 107 9.30 2.41 -1.43
C PHE A 107 7.95 2.54 -0.75
N VAL A 108 7.96 2.61 0.59
CA VAL A 108 6.75 2.87 1.38
C VAL A 108 6.75 4.32 1.84
N ILE A 109 5.70 5.07 1.49
CA ILE A 109 5.56 6.49 1.77
C ILE A 109 4.31 6.70 2.61
N ILE A 110 4.51 7.33 3.77
CA ILE A 110 3.47 7.63 4.75
C ILE A 110 3.48 9.15 4.93
N PRO A 111 2.41 9.86 4.53
CA PRO A 111 2.26 11.28 4.85
C PRO A 111 2.05 11.42 6.35
N LEU A 112 2.93 12.18 7.01
CA LEU A 112 2.81 12.56 8.41
C LEU A 112 2.34 14.01 8.46
N VAL A 113 1.25 14.26 9.18
CA VAL A 113 0.75 15.61 9.42
C VAL A 113 1.10 15.97 10.86
N ALA A 114 1.83 17.07 11.05
CA ALA A 114 2.27 17.46 12.39
C ALA A 114 1.08 17.82 13.30
N GLY A 115 1.09 17.34 14.54
CA GLY A 115 0.04 17.59 15.53
C GLY A 115 -1.23 16.75 15.36
N THR A 116 -1.24 15.73 14.50
CA THR A 116 -2.37 14.79 14.37
C THR A 116 -2.07 13.44 15.00
N ILE A 117 -3.09 12.57 15.08
CA ILE A 117 -2.92 11.19 15.54
C ILE A 117 -1.94 10.39 14.67
N ASP A 118 -1.64 10.84 13.44
CA ASP A 118 -0.71 10.20 12.53
C ASP A 118 0.72 10.18 13.09
N GLU A 119 1.14 11.19 13.86
CA GLU A 119 2.44 11.19 14.55
C GLU A 119 2.50 10.14 15.66
N GLN A 120 1.41 9.98 16.42
CA GLN A 120 1.33 8.97 17.49
C GLN A 120 1.30 7.55 16.91
N ILE A 121 0.59 7.35 15.80
CA ILE A 121 0.57 6.07 15.08
C ILE A 121 1.94 5.78 14.48
N PHE A 122 2.61 6.78 13.90
CA PHE A 122 3.96 6.62 13.39
C PHE A 122 4.97 6.28 14.49
N ALA A 123 4.95 7.00 15.62
CA ALA A 123 5.80 6.70 16.78
C ALA A 123 5.54 5.30 17.36
N LEU A 124 4.29 4.82 17.35
CA LEU A 124 3.93 3.47 17.79
C LEU A 124 4.40 2.40 16.80
N LEU A 125 4.34 2.68 15.49
CA LEU A 125 4.86 1.80 14.44
C LEU A 125 6.40 1.75 14.47
N ASP A 126 7.05 2.88 14.73
CA ASP A 126 8.52 2.98 14.81
C ASP A 126 9.05 2.28 16.06
N SER A 127 8.44 2.51 17.23
CA SER A 127 8.72 1.75 18.47
C SER A 127 8.57 0.24 18.28
N LYS A 128 7.56 -0.21 17.52
CA LYS A 128 7.39 -1.64 17.20
C LYS A 128 8.45 -2.15 16.23
N ARG A 129 8.93 -1.33 15.31
CA ARG A 129 10.02 -1.67 14.40
C ARG A 129 11.34 -1.88 15.16
N GLU A 130 11.62 -1.02 16.15
CA GLU A 130 12.77 -1.17 17.04
C GLU A 130 12.70 -2.48 17.85
N ILE A 131 11.52 -2.83 18.37
CA ILE A 131 11.30 -4.10 19.08
C ILE A 131 11.47 -5.30 18.14
N GLU A 132 10.99 -5.21 16.90
CA GLU A 132 11.17 -6.29 15.91
C GLU A 132 12.63 -6.49 15.52
N VAL A 133 13.41 -5.41 15.36
CA VAL A 133 14.86 -5.48 15.15
C VAL A 133 15.55 -6.12 16.36
N ALA A 134 15.20 -5.71 17.58
CA ALA A 134 15.79 -6.26 18.80
C ALA A 134 15.51 -7.76 19.00
N ILE A 135 14.32 -8.24 18.61
CA ILE A 135 13.96 -9.67 18.65
C ILE A 135 14.76 -10.45 17.59
N ILE A 136 14.92 -9.92 16.38
CA ILE A 136 15.69 -10.57 15.30
C ILE A 136 17.18 -10.65 15.67
N GLU A 137 17.74 -9.60 16.28
CA GLU A 137 19.13 -9.60 16.76
C GLU A 137 19.35 -10.56 17.93
N SER A 138 18.41 -10.65 18.88
CA SER A 138 18.49 -11.63 19.98
C SER A 138 18.44 -13.07 19.47
N ASN A 139 17.62 -13.37 18.46
CA ASN A 139 17.56 -14.70 17.86
C ASN A 139 18.81 -15.06 17.05
N ARG A 140 19.54 -14.07 16.51
CA ARG A 140 20.79 -14.30 15.78
C ARG A 140 21.97 -14.60 16.72
N THR A 141 21.90 -14.09 17.94
CA THR A 141 22.94 -14.29 18.98
C THR A 141 22.72 -15.58 19.78
N ALA A 142 21.49 -16.10 19.84
CA ALA A 142 21.15 -17.35 20.52
C ALA A 142 21.42 -18.62 19.69
N VAL A 143 21.79 -18.50 18.42
CA VAL A 143 22.06 -19.62 17.50
C VAL A 143 23.55 -19.66 17.06
N SER A 144 24.41 -18.86 17.69
CA SER A 144 25.87 -18.91 17.56
C SER A 144 26.52 -19.40 18.84
#